data_AF-A0A8J6FYM3-F1
#
_entry.id   AF-A0A8J6FYM3-F1
#
_cell.length_a   1.000
_cell.length_b   1.000
_cell.length_c   1.000
_cell.angle_alpha   90.00
_cell.angle_beta   90.00
_cell.angle_gamma   90.00
#
_symmetry.space_group_name_H-M   'P 1'
#
loop_
_entity.id
_entity.type
_entity.pdbx_description
1 polymer ?
#
loop_
_entity_poly.entity_id
_entity_poly.type
_entity_poly.pdbx_seq_one_letter_code
_entity_poly.pdbx_strand_id
1 'polypeptide(L)'
;MQMLPVLVNAAIGAEWQPVSHAEARESQIMSYASVEVNSSVAENKLLAESPEPSTCFDSSSTQCSGKDTILFKLETAEEIDRKHQQDSDLSVQMLKEFLEDVDPSQYFLPPKLLLRYALLLDIVKPTSRRSMCFTKGYGSYIEGTGSVLQTAEDVQIENVFKSLNNLPPEEKIAKLSTLKLRYFTPREIANLQGFPPEFEFPEKITVKQRYRLLGNSLNVHVVAKLLTVLCESFGSTSNSRQ
;
A
#
# COMPACT_ATOMS: atom_id res chain seq x y z
N MET A 1 -0.53 19.40 47.90
CA MET A 1 -1.35 20.30 47.06
C MET A 1 -0.90 20.04 45.63
N GLN A 2 -1.52 19.04 44.96
CA GLN A 2 -2.64 19.21 44.01
C GLN A 2 -2.26 20.14 42.84
N MET A 3 -2.58 19.90 41.57
CA MET A 3 -3.10 18.79 40.76
C MET A 3 -2.88 19.23 39.29
N LEU A 4 -2.67 18.23 38.43
CA LEU A 4 -2.79 18.09 36.97
C LEU A 4 -3.15 19.25 35.97
N PRO A 5 -2.84 19.02 34.67
CA PRO A 5 -2.78 19.97 33.54
C PRO A 5 -4.02 19.91 32.62
N VAL A 6 -4.24 20.96 31.81
CA VAL A 6 -5.14 20.99 30.63
C VAL A 6 -4.61 22.14 29.74
N LEU A 7 -4.23 21.98 28.45
CA LEU A 7 -5.10 21.72 27.30
C LEU A 7 -4.27 21.18 26.12
N VAL A 8 -4.38 19.88 25.86
CA VAL A 8 -4.27 19.29 24.53
C VAL A 8 -5.65 18.75 24.24
N ASN A 9 -6.41 19.40 23.36
CA ASN A 9 -7.65 18.86 22.80
C ASN A 9 -8.03 19.65 21.53
N ALA A 10 -7.70 19.09 20.38
CA ALA A 10 -8.41 19.33 19.13
C ALA A 10 -8.04 18.21 18.14
N ALA A 11 -8.68 17.05 18.28
CA ALA A 11 -9.02 16.08 17.23
C ALA A 11 -9.41 14.74 17.87
N ILE A 12 -10.55 14.71 18.57
CA ILE A 12 -11.26 13.45 18.84
C ILE A 12 -12.67 13.68 18.31
N GLY A 13 -12.94 13.05 17.17
CA GLY A 13 -14.21 13.14 16.45
C GLY A 13 -14.23 12.17 15.26
N ALA A 14 -13.59 11.02 15.42
CA ALA A 14 -13.83 9.85 14.58
C ALA A 14 -13.70 8.65 15.51
N GLU A 15 -14.85 8.06 15.81
CA GLU A 15 -15.01 6.85 16.60
C GLU A 15 -14.25 5.71 15.89
N TRP A 16 -13.05 5.40 16.37
CA TRP A 16 -12.28 4.24 15.92
C TRP A 16 -12.96 2.98 16.45
N GLN A 17 -13.77 2.33 15.62
CA GLN A 17 -14.25 0.98 15.89
C GLN A 17 -13.10 -0.02 15.70
N PRO A 18 -12.84 -0.93 16.66
CA PRO A 18 -11.73 -1.87 16.57
C PRO A 18 -12.05 -2.99 15.56
N VAL A 19 -11.10 -3.19 14.64
CA VAL A 19 -10.63 -4.48 14.10
C VAL A 19 -11.68 -5.63 14.10
N SER A 20 -12.70 -5.53 13.25
CA SER A 20 -13.52 -6.70 12.86
C SER A 20 -13.35 -7.04 11.38
N HIS A 21 -13.10 -6.02 10.53
CA HIS A 21 -12.91 -6.19 9.09
C HIS A 21 -11.58 -6.85 8.70
N ALA A 22 -10.50 -6.61 9.46
CA ALA A 22 -9.20 -7.21 9.19
C ALA A 22 -9.18 -8.70 9.59
N GLU A 23 -9.76 -9.05 10.75
CA GLU A 23 -9.94 -10.45 11.18
C GLU A 23 -10.90 -11.20 10.27
N ALA A 24 -11.96 -10.54 9.77
CA ALA A 24 -12.85 -11.12 8.77
C ALA A 24 -12.14 -11.37 7.43
N ARG A 25 -11.25 -10.47 6.99
CA ARG A 25 -10.44 -10.63 5.78
C ARG A 25 -9.36 -11.69 5.93
N GLU A 26 -8.66 -11.76 7.07
CA GLU A 26 -7.71 -12.83 7.37
C GLU A 26 -8.42 -14.20 7.44
N SER A 27 -9.60 -14.25 8.08
CA SER A 27 -10.43 -15.47 8.15
C SER A 27 -10.93 -15.90 6.78
N GLN A 28 -11.28 -14.95 5.91
CA GLN A 28 -11.73 -15.21 4.55
C GLN A 28 -10.57 -15.64 3.63
N ILE A 29 -9.37 -15.08 3.79
CA ILE A 29 -8.16 -15.52 3.07
C ILE A 29 -7.72 -16.92 3.53
N MET A 30 -7.77 -17.20 4.83
CA MET A 30 -7.49 -18.52 5.40
C MET A 30 -8.53 -19.56 4.98
N SER A 31 -9.80 -19.17 4.81
CA SER A 31 -10.85 -20.06 4.33
C SER A 31 -10.69 -20.37 2.84
N TYR A 32 -10.36 -19.40 1.98
CA TYR A 32 -10.01 -19.66 0.58
C TYR A 32 -8.78 -20.57 0.45
N ALA A 33 -7.75 -20.37 1.27
CA ALA A 33 -6.58 -21.24 1.31
C ALA A 33 -6.90 -22.66 1.83
N SER A 34 -7.97 -22.85 2.61
CA SER A 34 -8.38 -24.15 3.15
C SER A 34 -9.34 -24.92 2.22
N VAL A 35 -10.18 -24.22 1.46
CA VAL A 35 -11.09 -24.83 0.46
C VAL A 35 -10.30 -25.42 -0.71
N GLU A 36 -9.17 -24.82 -1.10
CA GLU A 36 -8.30 -25.33 -2.17
C GLU A 36 -7.52 -26.59 -1.79
N VAL A 37 -7.35 -26.87 -0.48
CA VAL A 37 -6.63 -28.07 0.00
C VAL A 37 -7.52 -29.32 0.03
N ASN A 38 -8.85 -29.18 0.02
CA ASN A 38 -9.79 -30.30 0.18
C ASN A 38 -10.46 -30.77 -1.12
N SER A 39 -10.19 -30.17 -2.29
CA SER A 39 -10.83 -30.60 -3.55
C SER A 39 -10.13 -31.77 -4.25
N SER A 40 -9.06 -32.33 -3.69
CA SER A 40 -8.28 -33.42 -4.30
C SER A 40 -8.41 -34.77 -3.58
N VAL A 41 -9.61 -35.21 -3.19
CA VAL A 41 -9.89 -36.65 -2.96
C VAL A 41 -11.36 -36.95 -3.25
N ALA A 42 -11.68 -37.42 -4.46
CA ALA A 42 -12.63 -38.53 -4.74
C ALA A 42 -13.04 -38.53 -6.22
N GLU A 43 -12.55 -39.50 -6.99
CA GLU A 43 -13.13 -39.87 -8.29
C GLU A 43 -14.05 -41.10 -8.14
N ASN A 44 -15.12 -41.07 -8.94
CA ASN A 44 -15.93 -42.16 -9.51
C ASN A 44 -17.01 -42.88 -8.67
N LYS A 45 -18.29 -42.59 -8.98
CA LYS A 45 -19.25 -43.59 -9.50
C LYS A 45 -20.50 -42.98 -10.18
N LEU A 46 -20.91 -43.65 -11.26
CA LEU A 46 -21.96 -43.45 -12.27
C LEU A 46 -23.45 -43.34 -11.81
N LEU A 47 -24.23 -42.68 -12.71
CA LEU A 47 -25.64 -42.90 -13.16
C LEU A 47 -26.84 -42.12 -12.56
N ALA A 48 -27.43 -41.30 -13.45
CA ALA A 48 -28.85 -41.22 -13.88
C ALA A 48 -29.91 -40.32 -13.18
N GLU A 49 -30.61 -39.60 -14.08
CA GLU A 49 -32.00 -39.06 -14.06
C GLU A 49 -32.37 -37.75 -13.31
N SER A 50 -32.86 -36.79 -14.10
CA SER A 50 -33.60 -35.54 -13.80
C SER A 50 -35.13 -35.81 -13.74
N PRO A 51 -36.03 -34.99 -13.12
CA PRO A 51 -36.31 -33.61 -13.57
C PRO A 51 -36.72 -32.53 -12.52
N GLU A 52 -36.46 -31.28 -12.91
CA GLU A 52 -37.00 -29.94 -12.55
C GLU A 52 -38.52 -29.87 -12.24
N PRO A 53 -39.07 -28.85 -11.51
CA PRO A 53 -39.21 -27.51 -12.12
C PRO A 53 -39.30 -26.23 -11.24
N SER A 54 -38.91 -25.13 -11.89
CA SER A 54 -39.56 -23.80 -11.98
C SER A 54 -39.25 -22.72 -10.94
N THR A 55 -38.62 -21.63 -11.38
CA THR A 55 -39.31 -20.35 -11.72
C THR A 55 -38.35 -19.32 -12.33
N CYS A 56 -38.91 -18.50 -13.21
CA CYS A 56 -38.30 -17.55 -14.13
C CYS A 56 -38.17 -16.11 -13.56
N PHE A 57 -37.16 -15.34 -13.97
CA PHE A 57 -37.30 -14.15 -14.85
C PHE A 57 -35.97 -13.39 -14.99
N ASP A 58 -35.49 -13.35 -16.25
CA ASP A 58 -34.94 -12.23 -17.02
C ASP A 58 -34.13 -11.10 -16.35
N SER A 59 -32.91 -10.81 -16.87
CA SER A 59 -32.52 -9.48 -17.35
C SER A 59 -31.09 -9.43 -17.91
N SER A 60 -31.01 -9.00 -19.18
CA SER A 60 -29.91 -8.28 -19.83
C SER A 60 -28.52 -8.91 -19.87
N SER A 61 -28.22 -9.45 -21.05
CA SER A 61 -26.87 -9.59 -21.60
C SER A 61 -26.09 -8.27 -21.51
N THR A 62 -25.01 -8.28 -20.73
CA THR A 62 -23.84 -7.43 -21.03
C THR A 62 -22.63 -8.35 -21.03
N GLN A 63 -22.23 -8.77 -22.23
CA GLN A 63 -20.89 -9.31 -22.45
C GLN A 63 -19.90 -8.18 -22.14
N CYS A 64 -19.20 -8.26 -21.01
CA CYS A 64 -18.00 -7.47 -20.80
C CYS A 64 -16.80 -8.42 -20.86
N SER A 65 -16.02 -8.20 -21.92
CA SER A 65 -14.76 -8.82 -22.28
C SER A 65 -13.90 -9.17 -21.05
N GLY A 66 -13.62 -10.46 -20.91
CA GLY A 66 -12.69 -10.99 -19.92
C GLY A 66 -11.30 -10.40 -20.10
N LYS A 67 -10.92 -9.52 -19.16
CA LYS A 67 -9.53 -9.21 -18.86
C LYS A 67 -9.29 -9.66 -17.43
N ASP A 68 -8.98 -10.94 -17.26
CA ASP A 68 -8.46 -11.47 -15.99
C ASP A 68 -7.11 -10.82 -15.69
N THR A 69 -7.18 -9.65 -15.09
CA THR A 69 -6.04 -8.91 -14.57
C THR A 69 -5.89 -9.40 -13.15
N ILE A 70 -5.17 -10.52 -12.98
CA ILE A 70 -4.77 -10.97 -11.64
C ILE A 70 -3.93 -9.84 -11.05
N LEU A 71 -4.53 -9.19 -10.06
CA LEU A 71 -4.08 -7.94 -9.51
C LEU A 71 -3.61 -8.21 -8.07
N PHE A 72 -2.37 -7.88 -7.81
CA PHE A 72 -1.80 -7.93 -6.47
C PHE A 72 -2.61 -7.00 -5.54
N LYS A 73 -2.76 -7.37 -4.27
CA LYS A 73 -3.61 -6.68 -3.28
C LYS A 73 -5.12 -7.01 -3.26
N LEU A 74 -5.60 -7.95 -4.09
CA LEU A 74 -7.05 -8.24 -4.21
C LEU A 74 -7.87 -6.95 -4.40
N GLU A 75 -7.29 -6.00 -5.15
CA GLU A 75 -7.86 -4.67 -5.34
C GLU A 75 -9.07 -4.71 -6.29
N THR A 76 -10.04 -3.84 -6.05
CA THR A 76 -11.22 -3.72 -6.92
C THR A 76 -10.84 -3.05 -8.24
N ALA A 77 -11.65 -3.26 -9.29
CA ALA A 77 -11.46 -2.58 -10.57
C ALA A 77 -11.43 -1.04 -10.41
N GLU A 78 -12.23 -0.51 -9.50
CA GLU A 78 -12.26 0.92 -9.18
C GLU A 78 -10.95 1.39 -8.54
N GLU A 79 -10.34 0.58 -7.66
CA GLU A 79 -9.04 0.89 -7.06
C GLU A 79 -7.91 0.89 -8.10
N ILE A 80 -7.96 -0.03 -9.06
CA ILE A 80 -7.04 -0.08 -10.20
C ILE A 80 -7.13 1.20 -11.02
N ASP A 81 -8.34 1.56 -11.45
CA ASP A 81 -8.58 2.71 -12.32
C ASP A 81 -8.17 4.01 -11.62
N ARG A 82 -8.47 4.12 -10.33
CA ARG A 82 -8.03 5.25 -9.51
C ARG A 82 -6.51 5.38 -9.47
N LYS A 83 -5.78 4.28 -9.25
CA LYS A 83 -4.31 4.28 -9.24
C LYS A 83 -3.74 4.68 -10.60
N HIS A 84 -4.28 4.14 -11.69
CA HIS A 84 -3.88 4.52 -13.04
C HIS A 84 -4.13 6.01 -13.31
N GLN A 85 -5.24 6.56 -12.83
CA GLN A 85 -5.53 7.98 -12.97
C GLN A 85 -4.57 8.87 -12.16
N GLN A 86 -4.12 8.41 -10.99
CA GLN A 86 -3.09 9.11 -10.22
C GLN A 86 -1.71 9.05 -10.91
N ASP A 87 -1.34 7.88 -11.43
CA ASP A 87 -0.07 7.70 -12.14
C ASP A 87 -0.01 8.43 -13.50
N SER A 88 -1.17 8.80 -14.08
CA SER A 88 -1.26 9.57 -15.32
C SER A 88 -1.24 11.09 -15.12
N ASP A 89 -1.32 11.59 -13.89
CA ASP A 89 -1.26 13.02 -13.59
C ASP A 89 0.16 13.57 -13.79
N LEU A 90 0.39 14.19 -14.95
CA LEU A 90 1.71 14.71 -15.32
C LEU A 90 2.18 15.90 -14.46
N SER A 91 1.29 16.54 -13.68
CA SER A 91 1.63 17.65 -12.79
C SER A 91 2.34 17.19 -11.51
N VAL A 92 2.23 15.90 -11.16
CA VAL A 92 2.87 15.30 -9.98
C VAL A 92 4.19 14.67 -10.37
N GLN A 93 5.27 14.94 -9.65
CA GLN A 93 6.59 14.37 -9.95
C GLN A 93 6.58 12.82 -9.84
N MET A 94 7.44 12.17 -10.64
CA MET A 94 7.64 10.72 -10.54
C MET A 94 8.44 10.38 -9.28
N LEU A 95 8.23 9.18 -8.74
CA LEU A 95 8.95 8.69 -7.55
C LEU A 95 10.47 8.68 -7.74
N LYS A 96 10.96 8.41 -8.96
CA LYS A 96 12.40 8.40 -9.29
C LYS A 96 13.13 9.68 -8.88
N GLU A 97 12.45 10.84 -8.85
CA GLU A 97 13.04 12.13 -8.46
C GLU A 97 13.34 12.20 -6.95
N PHE A 98 12.80 11.26 -6.17
CA PHE A 98 12.97 11.18 -4.71
C PHE A 98 13.82 9.98 -4.27
N LEU A 99 14.22 9.12 -5.21
CA LEU A 99 14.99 7.90 -4.93
C LEU A 99 16.48 8.21 -4.79
N GLU A 100 17.16 7.45 -3.93
CA GLU A 100 18.61 7.58 -3.71
C GLU A 100 19.36 6.50 -4.49
N ASP A 101 20.52 6.85 -5.04
CA ASP A 101 21.45 5.90 -5.65
C ASP A 101 22.29 5.20 -4.56
N VAL A 102 21.64 4.30 -3.84
CA VAL A 102 22.23 3.50 -2.75
C VAL A 102 22.03 2.02 -3.02
N ASP A 103 22.90 1.19 -2.45
CA ASP A 103 22.77 -0.27 -2.56
C ASP A 103 21.39 -0.72 -2.01
N PRO A 104 20.50 -1.24 -2.89
CA PRO A 104 19.15 -1.62 -2.50
C PRO A 104 19.11 -2.90 -1.64
N SER A 105 20.22 -3.65 -1.56
CA SER A 105 20.28 -4.96 -0.91
C SER A 105 19.82 -4.94 0.55
N GLN A 106 20.13 -3.85 1.26
CA GLN A 106 19.82 -3.65 2.68
C GLN A 106 18.32 -3.45 2.94
N TYR A 107 17.55 -3.12 1.90
CA TYR A 107 16.13 -2.76 2.01
C TYR A 107 15.22 -3.78 1.32
N PHE A 108 15.76 -4.86 0.74
CA PHE A 108 14.92 -5.90 0.11
C PHE A 108 13.98 -6.56 1.11
N LEU A 109 12.78 -6.90 0.62
CA LEU A 109 11.82 -7.66 1.41
C LEU A 109 12.33 -9.09 1.61
N PRO A 110 12.39 -9.60 2.85
CA PRO A 110 12.76 -10.98 3.11
C PRO A 110 11.85 -11.98 2.38
N PRO A 111 12.38 -13.11 1.86
CA PRO A 111 11.61 -14.13 1.14
C PRO A 111 10.34 -14.60 1.87
N LYS A 112 10.42 -14.76 3.19
CA LYS A 112 9.28 -15.16 4.04
C LYS A 112 8.13 -14.15 4.00
N LEU A 113 8.42 -12.86 3.88
CA LEU A 113 7.42 -11.80 3.80
C LEU A 113 6.77 -11.74 2.42
N LEU A 114 7.55 -11.99 1.36
CA LEU A 114 7.02 -12.09 0.00
C LEU A 114 5.93 -13.15 -0.08
N LEU A 115 6.20 -14.37 0.40
CA LEU A 115 5.20 -15.45 0.33
C LEU A 115 3.90 -15.12 1.08
N ARG A 116 4.02 -14.55 2.29
CA ARG A 116 2.87 -14.28 3.16
C ARG A 116 2.06 -13.05 2.75
N TYR A 117 2.74 -12.02 2.25
CA TYR A 117 2.15 -10.68 2.12
C TYR A 117 2.19 -10.10 0.72
N ALA A 118 2.74 -10.79 -0.30
CA ALA A 118 2.78 -10.28 -1.67
C ALA A 118 1.42 -9.81 -2.18
N LEU A 119 0.34 -10.54 -1.84
CA LEU A 119 -1.03 -10.19 -2.18
C LEU A 119 -1.64 -9.10 -1.30
N LEU A 120 -0.89 -8.41 -0.43
CA LEU A 120 -1.36 -7.27 0.37
C LEU A 120 -0.51 -6.00 0.14
N LEU A 121 0.62 -6.13 -0.54
CA LEU A 121 1.55 -5.03 -0.78
C LEU A 121 0.99 -4.06 -1.82
N ASP A 122 1.09 -2.77 -1.55
CA ASP A 122 1.02 -1.77 -2.62
C ASP A 122 2.42 -1.63 -3.25
N ILE A 123 2.57 -2.17 -4.45
CA ILE A 123 3.82 -2.13 -5.20
C ILE A 123 3.79 -0.94 -6.16
N VAL A 124 4.85 -0.13 -6.13
CA VAL A 124 5.06 1.03 -7.01
C VAL A 124 6.37 0.88 -7.80
N LYS A 125 6.48 1.59 -8.91
CA LYS A 125 7.69 1.63 -9.77
C LYS A 125 8.34 3.02 -9.68
N PRO A 126 9.61 3.20 -10.07
CA PRO A 126 10.25 4.52 -10.13
C PRO A 126 9.48 5.53 -11.00
N THR A 127 8.76 5.05 -12.02
CA THR A 127 7.93 5.87 -12.91
C THR A 127 6.54 6.20 -12.34
N SER A 128 6.13 5.58 -11.23
CA SER A 128 4.87 5.91 -10.56
C SER A 128 4.90 7.34 -10.05
N ARG A 129 3.73 7.95 -9.91
CA ARG A 129 3.50 9.32 -9.40
C ARG A 129 2.68 9.33 -8.11
N ARG A 130 2.57 8.17 -7.47
CA ARG A 130 1.85 7.97 -6.20
C ARG A 130 2.59 7.01 -5.28
N SER A 131 2.27 7.10 -4.00
CA SER A 131 2.52 6.06 -3.00
C SER A 131 1.40 6.08 -1.97
N MET A 132 1.27 5.02 -1.17
CA MET A 132 0.53 5.07 0.09
C MET A 132 1.25 5.97 1.09
N CYS A 133 0.52 6.44 2.11
CA CYS A 133 1.09 7.17 3.23
C CYS A 133 2.04 6.28 4.03
N PHE A 134 3.20 6.81 4.41
CA PHE A 134 4.16 6.13 5.28
C PHE A 134 3.81 6.36 6.74
N THR A 135 3.55 5.28 7.48
CA THR A 135 3.23 5.35 8.91
C THR A 135 4.43 4.99 9.77
N LYS A 136 4.36 5.26 11.08
CA LYS A 136 5.40 4.86 12.04
C LYS A 136 5.73 3.36 12.02
N GLY A 137 4.83 2.54 11.49
CA GLY A 137 4.97 1.08 11.39
C GLY A 137 5.78 0.61 10.19
N TYR A 138 6.14 1.50 9.27
CA TYR A 138 6.84 1.15 8.03
C TYR A 138 8.18 0.42 8.32
N GLY A 139 8.47 -0.63 7.54
CA GLY A 139 9.60 -1.53 7.76
C GLY A 139 9.47 -2.48 8.96
N SER A 140 8.42 -2.36 9.78
CA SER A 140 8.12 -3.28 10.89
C SER A 140 6.84 -4.08 10.68
N TYR A 141 5.80 -3.43 10.12
CA TYR A 141 4.54 -4.05 9.72
C TYR A 141 4.36 -3.88 8.23
N ILE A 142 3.71 -4.87 7.60
CA ILE A 142 3.63 -4.95 6.14
C ILE A 142 2.40 -4.25 5.60
N GLU A 143 1.22 -4.65 6.06
CA GLU A 143 -0.03 -4.11 5.54
C GLU A 143 -0.28 -2.69 6.02
N GLY A 144 -0.67 -1.81 5.09
CA GLY A 144 -1.18 -0.47 5.41
C GLY A 144 -0.16 0.52 5.96
N THR A 145 1.15 0.22 5.91
CA THR A 145 2.19 1.12 6.46
C THR A 145 2.91 1.96 5.42
N GLY A 146 2.73 1.67 4.14
CA GLY A 146 3.36 2.38 3.02
C GLY A 146 3.54 1.44 1.82
N SER A 147 3.87 2.02 0.67
CA SER A 147 4.19 1.25 -0.55
C SER A 147 5.57 0.59 -0.47
N VAL A 148 5.82 -0.39 -1.32
CA VAL A 148 7.15 -0.95 -1.59
C VAL A 148 7.54 -0.71 -3.04
N LEU A 149 8.84 -0.56 -3.30
CA LEU A 149 9.36 -0.24 -4.61
C LEU A 149 9.82 -1.50 -5.35
N GLN A 150 9.34 -1.70 -6.57
CA GLN A 150 9.94 -2.63 -7.52
C GLN A 150 11.19 -1.99 -8.15
N THR A 151 12.32 -2.69 -8.10
CA THR A 151 13.58 -2.21 -8.69
C THR A 151 13.99 -2.96 -9.96
N ALA A 152 13.38 -4.11 -10.27
CA ALA A 152 13.61 -4.80 -11.54
C ALA A 152 12.88 -4.07 -12.68
N GLU A 153 13.61 -3.67 -13.73
CA GLU A 153 13.04 -2.90 -14.85
C GLU A 153 12.27 -3.78 -15.86
N ASP A 154 12.78 -4.97 -16.16
CA ASP A 154 12.27 -5.84 -17.23
C ASP A 154 11.19 -6.85 -16.77
N VAL A 155 10.60 -6.64 -15.59
CA VAL A 155 9.64 -7.57 -14.99
C VAL A 155 8.29 -6.90 -14.86
N GLN A 156 7.26 -7.48 -15.48
CA GLN A 156 5.89 -7.00 -15.30
C GLN A 156 5.25 -7.65 -14.07
N ILE A 157 4.72 -6.82 -13.18
CA ILE A 157 4.14 -7.26 -11.90
C ILE A 157 2.98 -8.22 -12.19
N GLU A 158 2.13 -7.87 -13.14
CA GLU A 158 0.93 -8.63 -13.52
C GLU A 158 1.30 -10.05 -13.97
N ASN A 159 2.37 -10.18 -14.75
CA ASN A 159 2.84 -11.48 -15.23
C ASN A 159 3.36 -12.35 -14.09
N VAL A 160 4.09 -11.76 -13.14
CA VAL A 160 4.58 -12.48 -11.96
C VAL A 160 3.40 -13.00 -11.15
N PHE A 161 2.44 -12.13 -10.79
CA PHE A 161 1.29 -12.51 -9.97
C PHE A 161 0.36 -13.51 -10.66
N LYS A 162 0.12 -13.39 -11.98
CA LYS A 162 -0.63 -14.38 -12.77
C LYS A 162 -0.01 -15.78 -12.71
N SER A 163 1.33 -15.84 -12.69
CA SER A 163 2.06 -17.10 -12.67
C SER A 163 2.14 -17.78 -11.30
N LEU A 164 1.68 -17.15 -10.22
CA LEU A 164 1.78 -17.71 -8.86
C LEU A 164 0.77 -18.84 -8.60
N ASN A 165 -0.30 -18.92 -9.38
CA ASN A 165 -1.36 -19.91 -9.19
C ASN A 165 -0.78 -21.34 -9.30
N ASN A 166 -1.17 -22.22 -8.38
CA ASN A 166 -0.78 -23.63 -8.33
C ASN A 166 0.74 -23.91 -8.20
N LEU A 167 1.57 -22.90 -7.93
CA LEU A 167 3.00 -23.12 -7.66
C LEU A 167 3.27 -23.51 -6.19
N PRO A 168 4.28 -24.37 -5.94
CA PRO A 168 4.73 -24.63 -4.57
C PRO A 168 5.34 -23.37 -3.94
N PRO A 169 5.42 -23.30 -2.59
CA PRO A 169 5.91 -22.11 -1.89
C PRO A 169 7.30 -21.62 -2.29
N GLU A 170 8.23 -22.53 -2.59
CA GLU A 170 9.61 -22.16 -2.97
C GLU A 170 9.65 -21.52 -4.37
N GLU A 171 8.95 -22.09 -5.35
CA GLU A 171 8.80 -21.49 -6.68
C GLU A 171 8.09 -20.13 -6.63
N LYS A 172 7.06 -19.98 -5.77
CA LYS A 172 6.40 -18.68 -5.54
C LYS A 172 7.39 -17.64 -5.03
N ILE A 173 8.23 -18.00 -4.06
CA ILE A 173 9.28 -17.12 -3.54
C ILE A 173 10.28 -16.76 -4.65
N ALA A 174 10.72 -17.74 -5.44
CA ALA A 174 11.66 -17.51 -6.53
C ALA A 174 11.08 -16.52 -7.55
N LYS A 175 9.81 -16.70 -7.95
CA LYS A 175 9.08 -15.78 -8.84
C LYS A 175 8.93 -14.40 -8.24
N LEU A 176 8.46 -14.26 -7.01
CA LEU A 176 8.31 -12.97 -6.33
C LEU A 176 9.65 -12.25 -6.16
N SER A 177 10.74 -12.98 -5.94
CA SER A 177 12.09 -12.43 -5.80
C SER A 177 12.61 -11.80 -7.10
N THR A 178 12.05 -12.15 -8.26
CA THR A 178 12.39 -11.51 -9.54
C THR A 178 11.98 -10.05 -9.60
N LEU A 179 10.95 -9.64 -8.84
CA LEU A 179 10.50 -8.24 -8.76
C LEU A 179 11.50 -7.33 -8.04
N LYS A 180 12.43 -7.90 -7.25
CA LYS A 180 13.40 -7.14 -6.44
C LYS A 180 12.72 -6.04 -5.60
N LEU A 181 11.68 -6.44 -4.87
CA LEU A 181 10.91 -5.52 -4.02
C LEU A 181 11.76 -5.06 -2.84
N ARG A 182 11.80 -3.74 -2.61
CA ARG A 182 12.46 -3.13 -1.45
C ARG A 182 11.56 -2.12 -0.75
N TYR A 183 11.86 -1.86 0.52
CA TYR A 183 11.36 -0.69 1.21
C TYR A 183 11.99 0.58 0.65
N PHE A 184 11.25 1.69 0.74
CA PHE A 184 11.83 3.03 0.62
C PHE A 184 12.77 3.28 1.79
N THR A 185 13.93 3.85 1.55
CA THR A 185 14.87 4.19 2.63
C THR A 185 14.32 5.36 3.46
N PRO A 186 14.82 5.57 4.70
CA PRO A 186 14.44 6.75 5.46
C PRO A 186 14.72 8.07 4.73
N ARG A 187 15.79 8.13 3.93
CA ARG A 187 16.13 9.35 3.18
C ARG A 187 15.13 9.60 2.04
N GLU A 188 14.71 8.55 1.33
CA GLU A 188 13.70 8.66 0.26
C GLU A 188 12.33 9.08 0.82
N ILE A 189 11.93 8.56 1.98
CA ILE A 189 10.69 9.00 2.66
C ILE A 189 10.80 10.47 3.08
N ALA A 190 11.95 10.89 3.62
CA ALA A 190 12.18 12.29 3.97
C ALA A 190 12.13 13.20 2.72
N ASN A 191 12.67 12.75 1.57
CA ASN A 191 12.55 13.46 0.29
C ASN A 191 11.08 13.64 -0.12
N LEU A 192 10.27 12.56 -0.07
CA LEU A 192 8.83 12.60 -0.36
C LEU A 192 8.05 13.52 0.61
N GLN A 193 8.52 13.65 1.85
CA GLN A 193 7.96 14.56 2.85
C GLN A 193 8.47 16.00 2.71
N GLY A 194 9.33 16.30 1.74
CA GLY A 194 9.83 17.65 1.47
C GLY A 194 10.91 18.12 2.45
N PHE A 195 11.55 17.21 3.19
CA PHE A 195 12.71 17.57 4.01
C PHE A 195 13.89 17.96 3.12
N PRO A 196 14.69 18.96 3.53
CA PRO A 196 15.78 19.46 2.71
C PRO A 196 16.88 18.40 2.50
N PRO A 197 17.73 18.54 1.47
CA PRO A 197 18.81 17.59 1.18
C PRO A 197 19.78 17.41 2.37
N GLU A 198 20.08 18.48 3.10
CA GLU A 198 20.95 18.49 4.27
C GLU A 198 20.32 17.87 5.54
N PHE A 199 19.05 17.48 5.50
CA PHE A 199 18.42 16.81 6.63
C PHE A 199 19.04 15.42 6.84
N GLU A 200 19.65 15.21 8.00
CA GLU A 200 20.26 13.94 8.35
C GLU A 200 19.84 13.49 9.76
N PHE A 201 19.85 12.17 9.94
CA PHE A 201 19.68 11.58 11.26
C PHE A 201 21.04 11.38 11.92
N PRO A 202 21.17 11.65 13.23
CA PRO A 202 22.38 11.29 13.96
C PRO A 202 22.69 9.78 13.80
N GLU A 203 23.97 9.43 13.70
CA GLU A 203 24.44 8.05 13.43
C GLU A 203 23.86 7.03 14.42
N LYS A 204 23.71 7.41 15.70
CA LYS A 204 23.14 6.57 16.76
C LYS A 204 21.67 6.16 16.54
N ILE A 205 20.95 6.83 15.63
CA ILE A 205 19.54 6.56 15.37
C ILE A 205 19.42 5.43 14.35
N THR A 206 18.88 4.30 14.80
CA THR A 206 18.67 3.10 13.98
C THR A 206 17.65 3.35 12.87
N VAL A 207 17.74 2.60 11.77
CA VAL A 207 16.78 2.67 10.63
C VAL A 207 15.33 2.55 11.09
N LYS A 208 15.03 1.62 12.01
CA LYS A 208 13.69 1.44 12.59
C LYS A 208 13.19 2.69 13.32
N GLN A 209 14.07 3.39 14.05
CA GLN A 209 13.71 4.66 14.69
C GLN A 209 13.49 5.77 13.66
N ARG A 210 14.29 5.82 12.59
CA ARG A 210 14.12 6.80 11.51
C ARG A 210 12.74 6.67 10.84
N TYR A 211 12.30 5.45 10.51
CA TYR A 211 10.94 5.21 9.99
C TYR A 211 9.86 5.65 10.98
N ARG A 212 10.02 5.36 12.27
CA ARG A 212 9.05 5.78 13.29
C ARG A 212 8.93 7.30 13.40
N LEU A 213 10.05 8.02 13.29
CA LEU A 213 10.08 9.48 13.32
C LEU A 213 9.40 10.07 12.08
N LEU A 214 9.79 9.62 10.89
CA LEU A 214 9.22 10.09 9.62
C LEU A 214 7.73 9.75 9.49
N GLY A 215 7.31 8.57 9.93
CA GLY A 215 5.91 8.16 9.88
C GLY A 215 4.98 8.86 10.87
N ASN A 216 5.53 9.66 11.79
CA ASN A 216 4.79 10.60 12.64
C ASN A 216 5.01 12.06 12.23
N SER A 217 5.80 12.28 11.18
CA SER A 217 6.14 13.60 10.67
C SER A 217 5.02 14.15 9.78
N LEU A 218 5.33 15.24 9.09
CA LEU A 218 4.44 15.98 8.20
C LEU A 218 5.12 16.21 6.85
N ASN A 219 4.35 16.70 5.88
CA ASN A 219 4.93 17.20 4.62
C ASN A 219 5.32 18.68 4.77
N VAL A 220 6.63 18.95 4.66
CA VAL A 220 7.23 20.28 4.88
C VAL A 220 6.71 21.30 3.86
N HIS A 221 6.56 20.93 2.59
CA HIS A 221 6.08 21.84 1.55
C HIS A 221 4.62 22.26 1.78
N VAL A 222 3.75 21.31 2.15
CA VAL A 222 2.35 21.60 2.47
C VAL A 222 2.26 22.55 3.66
N VAL A 223 2.97 22.25 4.75
CA VAL A 223 2.93 23.10 5.95
C VAL A 223 3.53 24.48 5.70
N ALA A 224 4.63 24.58 4.94
CA ALA A 224 5.20 25.86 4.54
C ALA A 224 4.17 26.72 3.79
N LYS A 225 3.45 26.13 2.83
CA LYS A 225 2.41 26.86 2.08
C LYS A 225 1.25 27.32 2.97
N LEU A 226 0.79 26.46 3.89
CA LEU A 226 -0.26 26.83 4.84
C LEU A 226 0.18 27.96 5.79
N LEU A 227 1.43 27.91 6.27
CA LEU A 227 2.01 28.98 7.09
C LEU A 227 2.14 30.30 6.32
N THR A 228 2.53 30.26 5.05
CA THR A 228 2.55 31.46 4.19
C THR A 228 1.16 32.12 4.13
N VAL A 229 0.13 31.34 3.83
CA VAL A 229 -1.26 31.84 3.76
C VAL A 229 -1.71 32.41 5.11
N LEU A 230 -1.39 31.70 6.21
CA LEU A 230 -1.72 32.14 7.55
C LEU A 230 -1.05 33.50 7.85
N CYS A 231 0.25 33.65 7.60
CA CYS A 231 0.99 34.87 7.88
C CYS A 231 0.57 36.07 7.00
N GLU A 232 0.29 35.85 5.71
CA GLU A 232 -0.19 36.90 4.81
C GLU A 232 -1.54 37.49 5.26
N SER A 233 -2.41 36.64 5.82
CA SER A 233 -3.72 37.07 6.34
C SER A 233 -3.61 38.01 7.56
N PHE A 234 -2.53 37.91 8.34
CA PHE A 234 -2.27 38.78 9.49
C PHE A 234 -1.48 40.06 9.15
N GLY A 235 -0.73 40.07 8.04
CA GLY A 235 0.00 41.25 7.58
C GLY A 235 -0.88 42.34 6.95
N SER A 236 -2.12 42.00 6.55
CA SER A 236 -3.04 42.92 5.87
C SER A 236 -3.90 43.77 6.83
N THR A 237 -3.93 43.45 8.12
CA THR A 237 -4.78 44.13 9.12
C THR A 237 -4.10 45.26 9.90
N SER A 238 -2.80 45.52 9.67
CA SER A 238 -2.04 46.55 10.40
C SER A 238 -1.92 47.91 9.67
N ASN A 239 -2.38 48.04 8.41
CA ASN A 239 -2.21 49.27 7.62
C ASN A 239 -3.46 50.17 7.51
N SER A 240 -4.51 49.94 8.29
CA SER A 240 -5.76 50.73 8.24
C SER A 240 -6.11 51.49 9.52
N ARG A 241 -5.10 51.84 10.35
CA ARG A 241 -5.25 52.83 11.42
C ARG A 241 -4.30 54.01 11.20
N GLN A 242 -4.72 54.93 10.35
CA GLN A 242 -4.33 56.35 10.40
C GLN A 242 -5.60 57.17 10.55
#